data_AF-A0A2L2YYL6-F1
#
_entry.id   AF-A0A2L2YYL6-F1
#
_cell.length_a   1.000
_cell.length_b   1.000
_cell.length_c   1.000
_cell.angle_alpha   90.00
_cell.angle_beta   90.00
_cell.angle_gamma   90.00
#
_symmetry.space_group_name_H-M   'P 1'
#
loop_
_entity.id
_entity.type
_entity.pdbx_description
1 polymer ?
#
loop_
_entity_poly.entity_id
_entity_poly.type
_entity_poly.pdbx_seq_one_letter_code
_entity_poly.pdbx_strand_id
1 'polypeptide(L)'
;KMQIQLSQEILSENGLKPDDIDYFEGHGTGSHVGDPIELNAIAQVYCKNGRNRPMYVGSVKSNIGHTEACAGLCSIIKTCMALDRGMIPPNYKWSTPN
;
A
#
# COMPACT_ATOMS: atom_id res chain seq x y z
N LYS A 1 12.06 -6.51 7.19
CA LYS A 1 13.02 -7.21 6.28
C LYS A 1 12.29 -8.05 5.23
N MET A 2 11.44 -9.01 5.60
CA MET A 2 10.71 -9.84 4.61
C MET A 2 9.81 -9.03 3.64
N GLN A 3 9.05 -8.04 4.13
CA GLN A 3 8.22 -7.19 3.25
C GLN A 3 9.03 -6.43 2.19
N ILE A 4 10.23 -5.95 2.56
CA ILE A 4 11.14 -5.25 1.66
C ILE A 4 11.62 -6.20 0.58
N GLN A 5 12.11 -7.37 0.99
CA GLN A 5 12.63 -8.39 0.07
C GLN A 5 11.56 -8.85 -0.92
N LEU A 6 10.36 -9.19 -0.43
CA LEU A 6 9.24 -9.59 -1.28
C LEU A 6 8.90 -8.52 -2.33
N SER A 7 8.85 -7.25 -1.92
CA SER A 7 8.54 -6.15 -2.84
C SER A 7 9.62 -5.97 -3.90
N GLN A 8 10.90 -6.10 -3.52
CA GLN A 8 12.04 -6.02 -4.44
C GLN A 8 12.06 -7.18 -5.44
N GLU A 9 11.75 -8.39 -4.98
CA GLU A 9 11.65 -9.59 -5.83
C GLU A 9 10.54 -9.42 -6.87
N ILE A 10 9.32 -9.03 -6.45
CA ILE A 10 8.18 -8.81 -7.37
C ILE A 10 8.50 -7.75 -8.42
N LEU A 11 9.10 -6.63 -8.02
CA LEU A 11 9.50 -5.59 -8.98
C LEU A 11 10.52 -6.11 -10.00
N SER A 12 11.55 -6.83 -9.52
CA SER A 12 12.58 -7.40 -10.37
C SER A 12 12.03 -8.45 -11.34
N GLU A 13 11.19 -9.35 -10.87
CA GLU A 13 10.58 -10.43 -11.67
C GLU A 13 9.68 -9.88 -12.79
N ASN A 14 9.07 -8.72 -12.58
CA ASN A 14 8.18 -8.08 -13.55
C ASN A 14 8.87 -6.96 -14.34
N GLY A 15 10.17 -6.73 -14.15
CA GLY A 15 10.92 -5.66 -14.83
C GLY A 15 10.43 -4.25 -14.49
N LEU A 16 9.79 -4.07 -13.34
CA LEU A 16 9.24 -2.80 -12.86
C LEU A 16 10.26 -2.07 -11.98
N LYS A 17 10.26 -0.75 -12.06
CA LYS A 17 10.98 0.13 -11.14
C LYS A 17 10.06 0.55 -10.01
N PRO A 18 10.58 0.92 -8.84
CA PRO A 18 9.74 1.41 -7.77
C PRO A 18 8.92 2.65 -8.18
N ASP A 19 9.44 3.49 -9.06
CA ASP A 19 8.75 4.67 -9.62
C ASP A 19 7.60 4.35 -10.59
N ASP A 20 7.44 3.09 -10.99
CA ASP A 20 6.29 2.65 -11.80
C ASP A 20 5.05 2.41 -10.94
N ILE A 21 5.19 2.35 -9.61
CA ILE A 21 4.09 2.11 -8.67
C ILE A 21 3.66 3.41 -8.01
N ASP A 22 2.42 3.85 -8.24
CA ASP A 22 1.89 5.10 -7.67
C ASP A 22 1.04 4.93 -6.42
N TYR A 23 0.47 3.74 -6.26
CA TYR A 23 -0.44 3.43 -5.17
C TYR A 23 -0.09 2.09 -4.54
N PHE A 24 -0.03 2.07 -3.21
CA PHE A 24 0.15 0.87 -2.41
C PHE A 24 -1.08 0.62 -1.55
N GLU A 25 -1.84 -0.42 -1.89
CA GLU A 25 -2.90 -0.94 -1.03
C GLU A 25 -2.25 -1.82 0.05
N GLY A 26 -2.04 -1.24 1.22
CA GLY A 26 -1.35 -1.87 2.35
C GLY A 26 -2.19 -2.93 3.05
N HIS A 27 -1.51 -3.75 3.84
CA HIS A 27 -2.15 -4.60 4.82
C HIS A 27 -2.91 -3.74 5.84
N GLY A 28 -2.28 -2.68 6.36
CA GLY A 28 -2.90 -1.54 7.03
C GLY A 28 -3.96 -1.94 8.05
N THR A 29 -3.53 -2.66 9.08
CA THR A 29 -4.42 -3.17 10.14
C THR A 29 -4.80 -2.14 11.19
N GLY A 30 -4.18 -0.95 11.18
CA GLY A 30 -4.38 0.05 12.23
C GLY A 30 -3.57 -0.26 13.49
N SER A 31 -2.55 -1.12 13.40
CA SER A 31 -1.78 -1.55 14.56
C SER A 31 -0.64 -0.58 14.86
N HIS A 32 -0.47 -0.20 16.12
CA HIS A 32 0.57 0.76 16.53
C HIS A 32 2.00 0.32 16.16
N VAL A 33 2.25 -1.00 16.10
CA VAL A 33 3.57 -1.55 15.79
C VAL A 33 3.69 -1.94 14.31
N GLY A 34 2.66 -2.61 13.76
CA GLY A 34 2.72 -3.12 12.39
C GLY A 34 2.66 -2.03 11.34
N ASP A 35 1.85 -0.99 11.54
CA ASP A 35 1.66 0.06 10.53
C ASP A 35 2.95 0.89 10.32
N PRO A 36 3.71 1.30 11.36
CA PRO A 36 5.03 1.90 11.16
C PRO A 36 6.03 0.96 10.48
N ILE A 37 5.98 -0.35 10.76
CA ILE A 37 6.87 -1.32 10.10
C ILE A 37 6.56 -1.41 8.60
N GLU A 38 5.28 -1.47 8.24
CA GLU A 38 4.82 -1.53 6.86
C GLU A 38 5.17 -0.26 6.09
N LEU A 39 4.87 0.92 6.65
CA LEU A 39 5.20 2.19 6.01
C LEU A 39 6.71 2.38 5.83
N ASN A 40 7.53 1.96 6.80
CA ASN A 40 8.98 1.98 6.65
C ASN A 40 9.47 1.03 5.54
N ALA A 41 8.87 -0.16 5.41
CA ALA A 41 9.20 -1.06 4.31
C ALA A 41 8.85 -0.45 2.95
N ILE A 42 7.67 0.15 2.83
CA ILE A 42 7.24 0.86 1.62
C ILE A 42 8.21 2.01 1.31
N ALA A 43 8.54 2.85 2.28
CA ALA A 43 9.46 3.98 2.07
C ALA A 43 10.85 3.51 1.61
N GLN A 44 11.37 2.43 2.18
CA GLN A 44 12.69 1.90 1.81
C GLN A 44 12.76 1.29 0.41
N VAL A 45 11.66 0.72 -0.10
CA VAL A 45 11.61 0.14 -1.44
C VAL A 45 11.28 1.21 -2.48
N TYR A 46 10.26 2.02 -2.20
CA TYR A 46 9.64 2.87 -3.20
C TYR A 46 10.11 4.33 -3.17
N CYS A 47 10.59 4.83 -2.04
CA CYS A 47 10.93 6.25 -1.87
C CYS A 47 12.43 6.52 -1.69
N LYS A 48 13.26 5.47 -1.61
CA LYS A 48 14.69 5.58 -1.24
C LYS A 48 15.51 6.52 -2.12
N ASN A 49 15.24 6.56 -3.43
CA ASN A 49 16.02 7.35 -4.39
C ASN A 49 15.42 8.74 -4.66
N GLY A 50 14.44 9.17 -3.86
CA GLY A 50 13.59 10.31 -4.18
C GLY A 50 12.59 9.96 -5.30
N ARG A 51 11.40 10.56 -5.25
CA ARG A 51 10.35 10.37 -6.26
C ARG A 51 9.84 11.72 -6.73
N ASN A 52 9.49 11.81 -8.02
CA ASN A 52 8.85 13.01 -8.58
C ASN A 52 7.39 13.15 -8.16
N ARG A 53 6.72 12.02 -7.91
CA ARG A 53 5.33 11.96 -7.44
C ARG A 53 5.25 11.22 -6.10
N PRO A 54 4.38 11.66 -5.18
CA PRO A 54 4.25 11.01 -3.88
C PRO A 54 3.80 9.56 -4.06
N MET A 55 4.27 8.68 -3.17
CA MET A 55 3.72 7.33 -3.05
C MET A 55 2.42 7.43 -2.26
N TYR A 56 1.29 7.11 -2.90
CA TYR A 56 0.00 7.06 -2.22
C TYR A 56 -0.15 5.71 -1.52
N VAL A 57 -0.58 5.71 -0.25
CA VAL A 57 -0.78 4.49 0.54
C VAL A 57 -2.18 4.50 1.13
N GLY A 58 -2.89 3.38 1.02
CA GLY A 58 -4.25 3.22 1.54
C GLY A 58 -4.50 1.82 2.08
N SER A 59 -5.62 1.64 2.78
CA SER A 59 -6.10 0.31 3.20
C SER A 59 -7.63 0.30 3.23
N VAL A 60 -8.23 -0.65 2.52
CA VAL A 60 -9.67 -0.90 2.51
C VAL A 60 -10.22 -1.20 3.91
N LYS A 61 -9.36 -1.71 4.81
CA LYS A 61 -9.76 -2.09 6.18
C LYS A 61 -10.21 -0.89 7.00
N SER A 62 -9.76 0.32 6.67
CA SER A 62 -10.28 1.54 7.31
C SER A 62 -11.79 1.72 7.06
N ASN A 63 -12.28 1.28 5.90
CA ASN A 63 -13.68 1.47 5.48
C ASN A 63 -14.59 0.30 5.92
N ILE A 64 -14.09 -0.94 5.86
CA ILE A 64 -14.94 -2.15 6.04
C ILE A 64 -14.46 -3.09 7.16
N GLY A 65 -13.41 -2.71 7.89
CA GLY A 65 -12.78 -3.56 8.90
C GLY A 65 -11.89 -4.66 8.31
N HIS A 66 -11.31 -5.48 9.18
CA HIS A 66 -10.48 -6.60 8.76
C HIS A 66 -11.34 -7.82 8.43
N THR A 67 -11.61 -8.05 7.15
CA THR A 67 -12.44 -9.17 6.65
C THR A 67 -11.70 -10.52 6.63
N GLU A 68 -10.74 -10.70 7.54
CA GLU A 68 -9.90 -11.91 7.69
C GLU A 68 -9.45 -12.56 6.37
N ALA A 69 -9.93 -13.76 6.06
CA ALA A 69 -9.58 -14.52 4.87
C ALA A 69 -9.93 -13.79 3.56
N CYS A 70 -10.91 -12.90 3.57
CA CYS A 70 -11.30 -12.11 2.41
C CYS A 70 -10.51 -10.81 2.25
N ALA A 71 -9.62 -10.46 3.18
CA ALA A 71 -8.92 -9.17 3.17
C ALA A 71 -8.15 -8.92 1.87
N GLY A 72 -7.48 -9.93 1.33
CA GLY A 72 -6.77 -9.81 0.05
C GLY A 72 -7.71 -9.54 -1.13
N LEU A 73 -8.84 -10.24 -1.20
CA LEU A 73 -9.83 -10.04 -2.26
C LEU A 73 -10.45 -8.63 -2.21
N CYS A 74 -10.78 -8.13 -1.01
CA CYS A 74 -11.29 -6.77 -0.84
C CYS A 74 -10.27 -5.71 -1.31
N SER A 75 -8.99 -5.90 -1.01
CA SER A 75 -7.90 -5.01 -1.47
C SER A 75 -7.73 -5.04 -2.99
N ILE A 76 -7.84 -6.22 -3.64
CA ILE A 76 -7.80 -6.34 -5.10
C ILE A 76 -9.00 -5.61 -5.73
N ILE A 77 -10.22 -5.85 -5.24
CA ILE A 77 -11.43 -5.19 -5.74
C ILE A 77 -11.29 -3.67 -5.66
N LYS A 78 -10.87 -3.14 -4.51
CA LYS A 78 -10.63 -1.70 -4.34
C LYS A 78 -9.60 -1.17 -5.34
N THR A 79 -8.48 -1.89 -5.52
CA THR A 79 -7.42 -1.47 -6.45
C THR A 79 -7.91 -1.46 -7.90
N CYS A 80 -8.62 -2.50 -8.34
CA CYS A 80 -9.24 -2.53 -9.66
C CYS A 80 -10.23 -1.37 -9.86
N MET A 81 -11.07 -1.08 -8.86
CA MET A 81 -12.01 0.05 -8.93
C MET A 81 -11.29 1.40 -8.95
N ALA A 82 -10.17 1.55 -8.22
CA ALA A 82 -9.40 2.78 -8.22
C ALA A 82 -8.78 3.06 -9.59
N LEU A 83 -8.29 2.02 -10.27
CA LEU A 83 -7.79 2.10 -11.65
C LEU A 83 -8.90 2.42 -12.65
N ASP A 84 -10.02 1.69 -12.58
CA ASP A 84 -11.20 1.90 -13.44
C ASP A 84 -11.75 3.34 -13.34
N ARG A 85 -11.79 3.88 -12.12
CA ARG A 85 -12.32 5.23 -11.85
C ARG A 85 -11.28 6.33 -11.96
N GLY A 86 -9.99 6.00 -12.11
CA GLY A 86 -8.90 6.98 -12.08
C GLY A 86 -8.81 7.77 -10.76
N MET A 87 -9.25 7.18 -9.64
CA MET A 87 -9.34 7.86 -8.35
C MET A 87 -9.02 6.89 -7.20
N ILE A 88 -8.11 7.30 -6.31
CA ILE A 88 -7.83 6.59 -5.07
C ILE A 88 -8.82 7.07 -4.00
N PRO A 89 -9.72 6.21 -3.48
CA PRO A 89 -10.65 6.60 -2.43
C PRO A 89 -9.93 6.84 -1.09
N PRO A 90 -10.43 7.75 -0.24
CA PRO A 90 -9.78 8.10 1.02
C PRO A 90 -9.86 6.98 2.06
N ASN A 91 -8.86 6.92 2.95
CA ASN A 91 -8.96 6.14 4.19
C ASN A 91 -10.00 6.78 5.12
N TYR A 92 -10.86 5.97 5.72
CA TYR A 92 -11.89 6.45 6.63
C TYR A 92 -11.27 7.02 7.92
N LYS A 93 -11.73 8.20 8.36
CA LYS A 93 -11.31 8.89 9.59
C LYS A 93 -9.79 9.12 9.75
N TRP A 94 -9.05 9.25 8.66
CA TRP A 94 -7.64 9.62 8.72
C TRP A 94 -7.47 11.14 8.85
N SER A 95 -6.71 11.59 9.84
CA SER A 95 -6.45 13.02 10.09
C SER A 95 -5.01 13.31 10.52
N THR A 96 -4.44 12.46 11.38
CA THR A 96 -3.07 12.60 11.88
C THR A 96 -2.26 11.34 11.59
N PRO A 97 -1.02 11.46 11.08
CA PRO A 97 -0.09 10.34 11.02
C PRO A 97 0.14 9.73 12.42
N ASN A 98 0.38 8.42 12.47
CA ASN A 98 0.87 7.72 13.67
C ASN A 98 2.29 8.16 14.01
#